data_AF-A0A7V4GAY5-F1
#
_entry.id   AF-A0A7V4GAY5-F1
#
_cell.length_a   1.000
_cell.length_b   1.000
_cell.length_c   1.000
_cell.angle_alpha   90.00
_cell.angle_beta   90.00
_cell.angle_gamma   90.00
#
_symmetry.space_group_name_H-M   'P 1'
#
loop_
_entity.id
_entity.type
_entity.pdbx_description
1 polymer ?
#
loop_
_entity_poly.entity_id
_entity_poly.type
_entity_poly.pdbx_seq_one_letter_code
_entity_poly.pdbx_strand_id
1 'polypeptide(L)'
;MRRRLAALVGLVCLVPGACRGATEPAGPGPELPIRVTVVLHPQLRIDASLDELQQRVARAAVRWLRATPEPRVAVDPDRPLALALRVDLSEDLGRLVVHEELRLRHDRTWPLAVDRRREVPIGPAGVDLGATLAGGVEAALGLLAEMEALFRADDDRLRATAARGDAPDDLRCLAVRILEERKARAAMPDLLELFPSAPSDLRLTILDAAPVLAEPAELGRLLRQIDGRRVDEVSRALRAAAILGGRDAREFAGWLALGHPDERVRQTALEAYRQIAESAPAGDGDALQIGLADIR
;
A
#
# COMPACT_ATOMS: atom_id res chain seq x y z
N MET A 1 9.89 30.04 -17.09
CA MET A 1 11.00 30.15 -16.11
C MET A 1 10.77 29.15 -14.98
N ARG A 2 11.47 28.00 -14.98
CA ARG A 2 11.44 27.04 -13.86
C ARG A 2 12.43 27.52 -12.80
N ARG A 3 11.97 28.22 -11.76
CA ARG A 3 12.80 28.48 -10.58
C ARG A 3 13.00 27.16 -9.85
N ARG A 4 14.25 26.72 -9.67
CA ARG A 4 14.59 25.57 -8.82
C ARG A 4 14.17 25.94 -7.38
N LEU A 5 13.18 25.21 -6.85
CA LEU A 5 12.72 25.29 -5.47
C LEU A 5 13.85 24.78 -4.55
N ALA A 6 14.31 25.63 -3.64
CA ALA A 6 15.20 25.21 -2.57
C ALA A 6 14.34 24.63 -1.43
N ALA A 7 14.42 23.31 -1.22
CA ALA A 7 13.89 22.66 -0.04
C ALA A 7 14.83 22.93 1.14
N LEU A 8 14.31 23.41 2.27
CA LEU A 8 15.06 23.39 3.52
C LEU A 8 14.99 21.96 4.08
N VAL A 9 16.12 21.26 4.09
CA VAL A 9 16.24 19.90 4.63
C VAL A 9 17.01 19.98 5.94
N GLY A 10 16.30 19.84 7.05
CA GLY A 10 16.91 19.61 8.37
C GLY A 10 17.03 18.11 8.62
N LEU A 11 18.15 17.66 9.17
CA LEU A 11 18.34 16.28 9.60
C LEU A 11 18.45 16.25 11.13
N VAL A 12 17.45 15.69 11.81
CA VAL A 12 17.56 15.42 13.24
C VAL A 12 17.66 13.92 13.46
N CYS A 13 18.84 13.50 13.90
CA CYS A 13 19.04 12.20 14.52
C CYS A 13 18.81 12.40 16.02
N LEU A 14 17.79 11.77 16.58
CA LEU A 14 17.62 11.77 18.03
C LEU A 14 18.40 10.62 18.64
N VAL A 15 19.51 10.99 19.28
CA VAL A 15 20.20 10.20 20.29
C VAL A 15 19.55 10.58 21.63
N PRO A 16 18.88 9.67 22.36
CA PRO A 16 18.27 10.02 23.63
C PRO A 16 19.36 10.26 24.69
N GLY A 17 19.80 11.52 24.83
CA GLY A 17 20.65 11.99 25.92
C GLY A 17 19.83 12.41 27.15
N ALA A 18 20.28 11.96 28.32
CA ALA A 18 19.62 12.03 29.62
C ALA A 18 18.98 13.39 29.99
N CYS A 19 17.69 13.37 30.31
CA CYS A 19 17.11 14.37 31.21
C CYS A 19 17.54 14.02 32.65
N ARG A 20 18.55 14.72 33.18
CA ARG A 20 18.99 14.60 34.56
C ARG A 20 17.91 15.10 35.52
N GLY A 21 17.57 14.29 36.52
CA GLY A 21 16.80 14.76 37.67
C GLY A 21 16.11 13.70 38.52
N ALA A 22 16.75 12.57 38.84
CA ALA A 22 16.45 11.76 40.03
C ALA A 22 17.48 10.62 40.16
N THR A 23 17.93 10.39 41.38
CA THR A 23 18.95 9.42 41.77
C THR A 23 18.43 7.98 41.73
N GLU A 24 18.79 7.21 40.70
CA GLU A 24 19.07 5.75 40.74
C GLU A 24 19.54 5.27 39.35
N PRO A 25 20.56 4.38 39.25
CA PRO A 25 21.10 3.96 37.95
C PRO A 25 20.30 2.76 37.41
N ALA A 26 19.21 3.03 36.70
CA ALA A 26 18.72 2.09 35.70
C ALA A 26 19.67 2.17 34.50
N GLY A 27 20.31 1.05 34.13
CA GLY A 27 21.22 0.96 32.98
C GLY A 27 20.58 1.50 31.69
N PRO A 28 21.38 1.96 30.71
CA PRO A 28 20.86 2.50 29.47
C PRO A 28 20.03 1.42 28.75
N GLY A 29 18.72 1.64 28.68
CA GLY A 29 17.84 0.83 27.85
C GLY A 29 18.22 0.95 26.37
N PRO A 30 17.84 -0.03 25.53
CA PRO A 30 18.25 -0.06 24.12
C PRO A 30 17.80 1.20 23.38
N GLU A 31 18.77 1.86 22.75
CA GLU A 31 18.61 3.10 22.00
C GLU A 31 17.93 2.80 20.66
N LEU A 32 16.84 3.51 20.33
CA LEU A 32 16.19 3.39 19.03
C LEU A 32 16.67 4.53 18.12
N PRO A 33 17.41 4.26 17.04
CA PRO A 33 17.88 5.31 16.15
C PRO A 33 16.74 5.73 15.22
N ILE A 34 16.00 6.78 15.61
CA ILE A 34 14.96 7.40 14.78
C ILE A 34 15.56 8.62 14.08
N ARG A 35 15.53 8.61 12.75
CA ARG A 35 15.89 9.76 11.91
C ARG A 35 14.60 10.43 11.46
N VAL A 36 14.40 11.72 11.73
CA VAL A 36 13.25 12.48 11.24
C VAL A 36 13.73 13.62 10.35
N THR A 37 13.29 13.62 9.10
CA THR A 37 13.46 14.76 8.20
C THR A 37 12.15 15.57 8.22
N VAL A 38 12.22 16.89 8.20
CA VAL A 38 11.05 17.72 7.90
C VAL A 38 11.48 18.64 6.78
N VAL A 39 10.67 18.67 5.73
CA VAL A 39 10.86 19.58 4.59
C VAL A 39 9.78 20.64 4.72
N LEU A 40 10.11 21.90 4.42
CA LEU A 40 9.16 22.99 4.49
C LEU A 40 9.17 23.77 3.17
N HIS A 41 7.99 24.22 2.75
CA HIS A 41 7.87 25.12 1.61
C HIS A 41 8.41 26.51 1.99
N PRO A 42 9.24 27.16 1.15
CA PRO A 42 9.94 28.40 1.49
C PRO A 42 9.04 29.63 1.70
N GLN A 43 7.75 29.53 1.35
CA GLN A 43 6.79 30.62 1.53
C GLN A 43 6.04 30.56 2.86
N LEU A 44 6.20 29.48 3.63
CA LEU A 44 5.47 29.32 4.89
C LEU A 44 6.03 30.25 5.97
N ARG A 45 5.13 31.00 6.62
CA ARG A 45 5.44 31.68 7.87
C ARG A 45 5.15 30.72 9.01
N ILE A 46 6.19 30.34 9.75
CA ILE A 46 6.11 29.42 10.88
C ILE A 46 6.73 30.13 12.08
N ASP A 47 6.02 30.14 13.20
CA ASP A 47 6.51 30.75 14.44
C ASP A 47 7.54 29.85 15.16
N ALA A 48 7.55 28.55 14.86
CA ALA A 48 8.52 27.56 15.34
C ALA A 48 9.68 27.35 14.35
N SER A 49 10.88 27.08 14.86
CA SER A 49 12.02 26.71 14.01
C SER A 49 11.85 25.28 13.45
N LEU A 50 12.53 24.99 12.34
CA LEU A 50 12.56 23.64 11.77
C LEU A 50 13.07 22.61 12.78
N ASP A 51 14.12 22.94 13.54
CA ASP A 51 14.67 22.06 14.57
C ASP A 51 13.65 21.77 15.69
N GLU A 52 12.88 22.77 16.09
CA GLU A 52 11.83 22.62 17.10
C GLU A 52 10.71 21.68 16.61
N LEU A 53 10.28 21.83 15.37
CA LEU A 53 9.29 20.94 14.75
C LEU A 53 9.81 19.50 14.70
N GLN A 54 11.05 19.31 14.27
CA GLN A 54 11.67 17.98 14.21
C GLN A 54 11.76 17.33 15.60
N GLN A 55 12.15 18.09 16.63
CA GLN A 55 12.18 17.61 18.00
C GLN A 55 10.79 17.28 18.55
N ARG A 56 9.75 18.04 18.20
CA ARG A 56 8.36 17.74 18.61
C ARG A 56 7.87 16.44 17.97
N VAL A 57 8.07 16.27 16.67
CA VAL A 57 7.70 15.06 15.93
C VAL A 57 8.41 13.83 16.48
N ALA A 58 9.72 13.93 16.69
CA ALA A 58 10.46 12.78 17.15
C ALA A 58 10.22 12.45 18.63
N ARG A 59 9.91 13.44 19.49
CA ARG A 59 9.39 13.18 20.84
C ARG A 59 8.05 12.45 20.78
N ALA A 60 7.15 12.83 19.87
CA ALA A 60 5.89 12.13 19.65
C ALA A 60 6.11 10.66 19.26
N ALA A 61 7.02 10.41 18.30
CA ALA A 61 7.41 9.06 17.89
C ALA A 61 7.96 8.23 19.06
N VAL A 62 8.88 8.78 19.85
CA VAL A 62 9.45 8.09 21.03
C VAL A 62 8.38 7.81 22.08
N ARG A 63 7.47 8.75 22.36
CA ARG A 63 6.37 8.54 23.30
C ARG A 63 5.46 7.40 22.83
N TRP A 64 5.09 7.39 21.55
CA TRP A 64 4.25 6.35 20.97
C TRP A 64 4.91 4.97 21.10
N LEU A 65 6.20 4.87 20.77
CA LEU A 65 6.98 3.63 20.90
C LEU A 65 7.05 3.12 22.34
N ARG A 66 7.14 4.02 23.33
CA ARG A 66 7.17 3.66 24.75
C ARG A 66 5.80 3.30 25.32
N ALA A 67 4.75 3.96 24.85
CA ALA A 67 3.39 3.76 25.33
C ALA A 67 2.75 2.48 24.77
N THR A 68 3.31 1.94 23.69
CA THR A 68 2.84 0.69 23.10
C THR A 68 3.51 -0.47 23.86
N PRO A 69 2.76 -1.25 24.68
CA PRO A 69 3.33 -2.23 25.62
C PRO A 69 4.11 -3.37 24.96
N GLU A 70 3.94 -3.53 23.65
CA GLU A 70 4.83 -4.28 22.78
C GLU A 70 4.99 -3.48 21.48
N PRO A 71 6.04 -2.67 21.30
CA PRO A 71 6.41 -2.27 19.96
C PRO A 71 6.93 -3.55 19.30
N ARG A 72 6.02 -4.39 18.80
CA ARG A 72 6.38 -5.69 18.20
C ARG A 72 7.17 -5.51 16.93
N VAL A 73 7.25 -4.29 16.39
CA VAL A 73 8.31 -3.86 15.49
C VAL A 73 9.62 -4.06 16.22
N ALA A 74 10.18 -5.27 16.07
CA ALA A 74 11.54 -5.55 16.48
C ALA A 74 12.41 -4.66 15.62
N VAL A 75 12.68 -3.46 16.11
CA VAL A 75 13.73 -2.61 15.57
C VAL A 75 14.98 -3.36 15.96
N ASP A 76 15.51 -4.13 15.02
CA ASP A 76 16.84 -4.67 15.14
C ASP A 76 17.75 -3.49 15.57
N PRO A 77 18.40 -3.57 16.75
CA PRO A 77 19.22 -2.48 17.26
C PRO A 77 20.36 -2.12 16.30
N ASP A 78 20.75 -3.05 15.43
CA ASP A 78 21.76 -2.86 14.38
C ASP A 78 21.16 -2.33 13.06
N ARG A 79 19.82 -2.24 12.94
CA ARG A 79 19.10 -1.70 11.78
C ARG A 79 18.08 -0.62 12.18
N PRO A 80 18.48 0.67 12.16
CA PRO A 80 17.61 1.79 12.49
C PRO A 80 16.28 1.78 11.74
N LEU A 81 15.21 2.10 12.47
CA LEU A 81 13.93 2.48 11.89
C LEU A 81 14.11 3.85 11.20
N ALA A 82 14.38 3.81 9.89
CA ALA A 82 14.67 5.00 9.10
C ALA A 82 13.38 5.77 8.75
N LEU A 83 12.85 6.51 9.72
CA LEU A 83 11.61 7.29 9.60
C LEU A 83 11.76 8.58 8.75
N ALA A 84 11.91 8.44 7.44
CA ALA A 84 12.02 9.61 6.56
C ALA A 84 10.67 10.32 6.38
N LEU A 85 10.27 11.17 7.32
CA LEU A 85 9.09 12.03 7.16
C LEU A 85 9.37 13.08 6.06
N ARG A 86 8.49 13.18 5.07
CA ARG A 86 8.52 14.26 4.08
C ARG A 86 7.23 15.02 4.13
N VAL A 87 7.29 16.23 4.69
CA VAL A 87 6.18 17.18 4.72
C VAL A 87 6.28 18.09 3.51
N ASP A 88 5.44 17.89 2.50
CA ASP A 88 5.25 18.90 1.46
C ASP A 88 4.03 19.73 1.83
N LEU A 89 4.20 21.05 1.93
CA LEU A 89 3.11 21.99 2.21
C LEU A 89 2.71 22.69 0.91
N SER A 90 1.48 22.44 0.44
CA SER A 90 0.88 23.17 -0.68
C SER A 90 -0.17 24.14 -0.14
N GLU A 91 -0.04 25.41 -0.51
CA GLU A 91 -0.82 26.54 -0.01
C GLU A 91 -2.11 26.78 -0.81
N ASP A 92 -2.68 25.73 -1.39
CA ASP A 92 -3.94 25.87 -2.13
C ASP A 92 -5.11 26.12 -1.14
N LEU A 93 -5.55 27.38 -1.09
CA LEU A 93 -6.91 27.80 -0.71
C LEU A 93 -7.31 27.68 0.78
N GLY A 94 -6.44 28.11 1.72
CA GLY A 94 -6.79 28.13 3.16
C GLY A 94 -6.79 26.75 3.81
N ARG A 95 -6.16 25.79 3.13
CA ARG A 95 -5.89 24.44 3.65
C ARG A 95 -4.40 24.20 3.61
N LEU A 96 -3.91 23.52 4.63
CA LEU A 96 -2.55 23.00 4.70
C LEU A 96 -2.59 21.55 4.22
N VAL A 97 -2.05 21.28 3.04
CA VAL A 97 -1.82 19.90 2.61
C VAL A 97 -0.54 19.41 3.30
N VAL A 98 -0.60 18.30 4.02
CA VAL A 98 0.57 17.63 4.60
C VAL A 98 0.72 16.29 3.89
N HIS A 99 1.85 16.11 3.23
CA HIS A 99 2.30 14.79 2.80
C HIS A 99 3.08 14.14 3.94
N GLU A 100 2.87 12.86 4.18
CA GLU A 100 3.51 12.09 5.24
C GLU A 100 3.96 10.79 4.63
N GLU A 101 5.23 10.74 4.27
CA GLU A 101 5.88 9.52 3.89
C GLU A 101 6.58 8.92 5.11
N LEU A 102 6.28 7.68 5.45
CA LEU A 102 6.92 6.94 6.53
C LEU A 102 7.37 5.61 5.95
N ARG A 103 8.68 5.33 5.97
CA ARG A 103 9.22 4.07 5.48
C ARG A 103 9.88 3.32 6.63
N LEU A 104 9.49 2.08 6.79
CA LEU A 104 10.07 1.14 7.73
C LEU A 104 10.73 0.03 6.92
N ARG A 105 12.05 -0.10 7.10
CA ARG A 105 12.79 -1.23 6.56
C ARG A 105 12.38 -2.47 7.35
N HIS A 106 11.80 -3.42 6.65
CA HIS A 106 11.42 -4.72 7.18
C HIS A 106 12.28 -5.79 6.50
N ASP A 107 12.60 -6.88 7.19
CA ASP A 107 13.49 -7.94 6.68
C ASP A 107 12.89 -8.77 5.54
N ARG A 108 11.64 -8.48 5.17
CA ARG A 108 10.98 -9.09 4.01
C ARG A 108 11.25 -8.29 2.74
N THR A 109 10.87 -8.87 1.61
CA THR A 109 11.03 -8.36 0.24
C THR A 109 10.45 -6.96 0.00
N TRP A 110 9.60 -6.45 0.90
CA TRP A 110 8.93 -5.16 0.72
C TRP A 110 9.14 -4.24 1.93
N PRO A 111 9.61 -2.99 1.73
CA PRO A 111 9.60 -2.00 2.79
C PRO A 111 8.15 -1.69 3.18
N LEU A 112 7.87 -1.64 4.47
CA LEU A 112 6.60 -1.14 4.96
C LEU A 112 6.61 0.38 4.77
N ALA A 113 5.68 0.90 3.98
CA ALA A 113 5.60 2.32 3.71
C ALA A 113 4.17 2.81 3.92
N VAL A 114 4.06 3.96 4.55
CA VAL A 114 2.83 4.73 4.68
C VAL A 114 3.06 6.02 3.91
N ASP A 115 2.30 6.25 2.86
CA ASP A 115 2.29 7.52 2.13
C ASP A 115 0.89 8.13 2.26
N ARG A 116 0.78 9.16 3.09
CA ARG A 116 -0.50 9.80 3.40
C ARG A 116 -0.48 11.24 2.96
N ARG A 117 -1.55 11.63 2.29
CA ARG A 117 -1.89 13.03 2.06
C ARG A 117 -3.06 13.40 2.94
N ARG A 118 -2.90 14.43 3.75
CA ARG A 118 -3.99 14.98 4.58
C ARG A 118 -4.16 16.47 4.32
N GLU A 119 -5.40 16.91 4.33
CA GLU A 119 -5.73 18.33 4.29
C GLU A 119 -6.10 18.78 5.70
N VAL A 120 -5.42 19.80 6.19
CA VAL A 120 -5.65 20.38 7.52
C VAL A 120 -6.22 21.78 7.31
N PRO A 121 -7.44 22.07 7.80
CA PRO A 121 -8.03 23.39 7.64
C PRO A 121 -7.23 24.43 8.43
N ILE A 122 -6.97 25.59 7.82
CA ILE A 122 -6.32 26.71 8.49
C ILE A 122 -7.41 27.58 9.12
N GLY A 123 -7.54 27.52 10.45
CA GLY A 123 -8.49 28.34 11.18
C GLY A 123 -8.05 29.82 11.26
N PRO A 124 -8.92 30.72 11.74
CA PRO A 124 -8.58 32.15 11.92
C PRO A 124 -7.45 32.38 12.94
N ALA A 125 -7.21 31.41 13.84
CA ALA A 125 -6.09 31.41 14.78
C ALA A 125 -4.80 30.77 14.21
N GLY A 126 -4.81 30.36 12.93
CA GLY A 126 -3.73 29.58 12.33
C GLY A 126 -3.84 28.06 12.61
N VAL A 127 -2.74 27.36 12.43
CA VAL A 127 -2.60 25.90 12.69
C VAL A 127 -1.39 25.70 13.60
N ASP A 128 -1.53 24.94 14.70
CA ASP A 128 -0.36 24.43 15.42
C ASP A 128 0.28 23.32 14.58
N LEU A 129 1.24 23.72 13.75
CA LEU A 129 1.94 22.82 12.85
C LEU A 129 2.65 21.70 13.62
N GLY A 130 3.22 21.97 14.79
CA GLY A 130 3.92 20.96 15.57
C GLY A 130 2.99 19.90 16.15
N ALA A 131 1.82 20.28 16.67
CA ALA A 131 0.81 19.32 17.13
C ALA A 131 0.21 18.54 15.96
N THR A 132 -0.05 19.23 14.85
CA THR A 132 -0.56 18.65 13.61
C THR A 132 0.39 17.58 13.09
N LEU A 133 1.68 17.87 12.95
CA LEU A 133 2.70 16.91 12.50
C LEU A 133 2.90 15.77 13.51
N ALA A 134 2.92 16.05 14.81
CA ALA A 134 3.04 15.02 15.84
C ALA A 134 1.89 14.01 15.77
N GLY A 135 0.63 14.47 15.70
CA GLY A 135 -0.54 13.58 15.60
C GLY A 135 -0.55 12.76 14.30
N GLY A 136 -0.10 13.33 13.19
CA GLY A 136 0.05 12.61 11.92
C GLY A 136 1.09 11.50 11.99
N VAL A 137 2.25 11.76 12.61
CA VAL A 137 3.29 10.75 12.83
C VAL A 137 2.84 9.65 13.79
N GLU A 138 2.16 9.99 14.89
CA GLU A 138 1.59 8.98 15.80
C GLU A 138 0.58 8.08 15.07
N ALA A 139 -0.27 8.65 14.20
CA ALA A 139 -1.19 7.88 13.38
C ALA A 139 -0.48 7.00 12.32
N ALA A 140 0.57 7.50 11.67
CA ALA A 140 1.36 6.74 10.71
C ALA A 140 2.15 5.60 11.37
N LEU A 141 2.68 5.81 12.57
CA LEU A 141 3.32 4.78 13.38
C LEU A 141 2.32 3.71 13.83
N GLY A 142 1.12 4.11 14.24
CA GLY A 142 0.02 3.19 14.54
C GLY A 142 -0.30 2.27 13.35
N LEU A 143 -0.42 2.86 12.15
CA LEU A 143 -0.66 2.11 10.92
C LEU A 143 0.50 1.14 10.60
N LEU A 144 1.76 1.58 10.71
CA LEU A 144 2.91 0.70 10.51
C LEU A 144 2.93 -0.48 11.47
N ALA A 145 2.54 -0.27 12.74
CA ALA A 145 2.47 -1.34 13.71
C ALA A 145 1.32 -2.32 13.41
N GLU A 146 0.18 -1.85 12.91
CA GLU A 146 -0.87 -2.72 12.39
C GLU A 146 -0.38 -3.54 11.19
N MET A 147 0.29 -2.91 10.22
CA MET A 147 0.88 -3.60 9.06
C MET A 147 1.86 -4.69 9.50
N GLU A 148 2.69 -4.39 10.48
CA GLU A 148 3.68 -5.31 11.02
C GLU A 148 3.05 -6.46 11.82
N ALA A 149 1.97 -6.19 12.54
CA ALA A 149 1.16 -7.21 13.19
C ALA A 149 0.53 -8.19 12.20
N LEU A 150 0.14 -7.74 10.99
CA LEU A 150 -0.41 -8.62 9.96
C LEU A 150 0.59 -9.69 9.51
N PHE A 151 1.89 -9.41 9.46
CA PHE A 151 2.87 -10.43 9.10
C PHE A 151 2.92 -11.62 10.08
N ARG A 152 2.49 -11.40 11.33
CA ARG A 152 2.40 -12.44 12.38
C ARG A 152 1.00 -13.00 12.56
N ALA A 153 0.01 -12.40 11.91
CA ALA A 153 -1.38 -12.85 11.98
C ALA A 153 -1.53 -14.24 11.33
N ASP A 154 -2.49 -15.02 11.81
CA ASP A 154 -2.98 -16.21 11.10
C ASP A 154 -3.83 -15.82 9.89
N ASP A 155 -4.16 -16.81 9.05
CA ASP A 155 -4.88 -16.57 7.80
C ASP A 155 -6.31 -16.10 8.03
N ASP A 156 -6.96 -16.51 9.13
CA ASP A 156 -8.30 -16.06 9.49
C ASP A 156 -8.33 -14.57 9.83
N ARG A 157 -7.35 -14.08 10.60
CA ARG A 157 -7.21 -12.65 10.89
C ARG A 157 -6.85 -11.85 9.63
N LEU A 158 -6.06 -12.41 8.73
CA LEU A 158 -5.75 -11.76 7.45
C LEU A 158 -7.00 -11.62 6.58
N ARG A 159 -7.79 -12.69 6.43
CA ARG A 159 -9.08 -12.68 5.73
C ARG A 159 -10.05 -11.66 6.33
N ALA A 160 -10.18 -11.66 7.66
CA ALA A 160 -11.01 -10.68 8.37
C ALA A 160 -10.54 -9.24 8.11
N THR A 161 -9.22 -9.01 8.09
CA THR A 161 -8.66 -7.68 7.80
C THR A 161 -8.96 -7.24 6.37
N ALA A 162 -8.80 -8.13 5.37
CA ALA A 162 -9.12 -7.81 3.98
C ALA A 162 -10.60 -7.42 3.79
N ALA A 163 -11.50 -8.12 4.47
CA ALA A 163 -12.95 -7.87 4.42
C ALA A 163 -13.42 -6.67 5.27
N ARG A 164 -12.58 -6.17 6.19
CA ARG A 164 -12.95 -5.10 7.12
C ARG A 164 -13.13 -3.76 6.41
N GLY A 165 -14.39 -3.31 6.26
CA GLY A 165 -14.74 -2.12 5.49
C GLY A 165 -14.30 -0.78 6.09
N ASP A 166 -14.06 -0.72 7.40
CA ASP A 166 -13.54 0.45 8.13
C ASP A 166 -12.00 0.45 8.23
N ALA A 167 -11.32 -0.60 7.76
CA ALA A 167 -9.86 -0.60 7.70
C ALA A 167 -9.34 0.31 6.57
N PRO A 168 -8.20 1.00 6.78
CA PRO A 168 -7.42 1.59 5.70
C PRO A 168 -7.16 0.60 4.56
N ASP A 169 -7.32 1.05 3.32
CA ASP A 169 -7.13 0.20 2.14
C ASP A 169 -5.72 -0.40 2.07
N ASP A 170 -4.69 0.32 2.54
CA ASP A 170 -3.32 -0.19 2.64
C ASP A 170 -3.21 -1.47 3.47
N LEU A 171 -3.94 -1.55 4.61
CA LEU A 171 -3.95 -2.75 5.44
C LEU A 171 -4.69 -3.89 4.75
N ARG A 172 -5.79 -3.58 4.07
CA ARG A 172 -6.60 -4.59 3.36
C ARG A 172 -5.82 -5.18 2.20
N CYS A 173 -5.17 -4.33 1.40
CA CYS A 173 -4.28 -4.73 0.31
C CYS A 173 -3.07 -5.53 0.83
N LEU A 174 -2.45 -5.09 1.94
CA LEU A 174 -1.34 -5.83 2.55
C LEU A 174 -1.80 -7.21 3.03
N ALA A 175 -2.97 -7.33 3.64
CA ALA A 175 -3.51 -8.61 4.07
C ALA A 175 -3.67 -9.59 2.89
N VAL A 176 -4.20 -9.12 1.75
CA VAL A 176 -4.31 -9.93 0.52
C VAL A 176 -2.94 -10.37 0.00
N ARG A 177 -1.95 -9.48 -0.01
CA ARG A 177 -0.57 -9.82 -0.43
C ARG A 177 0.08 -10.86 0.49
N ILE A 178 -0.14 -10.77 1.80
CA ILE A 178 0.37 -11.78 2.74
C ILE A 178 -0.31 -13.13 2.51
N LEU A 179 -1.62 -13.15 2.25
CA LEU A 179 -2.34 -14.38 1.89
C LEU A 179 -1.79 -14.98 0.59
N GLU A 180 -1.48 -14.15 -0.40
CA GLU A 180 -0.81 -14.54 -1.65
C GLU A 180 0.56 -15.17 -1.40
N GLU A 181 1.45 -14.52 -0.62
CA GLU A 181 2.77 -15.07 -0.28
C GLU A 181 2.66 -16.45 0.37
N ARG A 182 1.66 -16.61 1.24
CA ARG A 182 1.38 -17.86 1.95
C ARG A 182 0.66 -18.88 1.09
N LYS A 183 0.22 -18.51 -0.11
CA LYS A 183 -0.59 -19.33 -1.02
C LYS A 183 -1.87 -19.83 -0.34
N ALA A 184 -2.47 -18.98 0.49
CA ALA A 184 -3.65 -19.30 1.29
C ALA A 184 -4.93 -19.33 0.42
N ARG A 185 -5.06 -20.34 -0.46
CA ARG A 185 -6.16 -20.46 -1.44
C ARG A 185 -7.56 -20.41 -0.81
N ALA A 186 -7.68 -20.83 0.46
CA ALA A 186 -8.92 -20.75 1.23
C ALA A 186 -9.48 -19.31 1.38
N ALA A 187 -8.67 -18.28 1.12
CA ALA A 187 -9.13 -16.89 1.13
C ALA A 187 -9.91 -16.47 -0.12
N MET A 188 -9.76 -17.17 -1.26
CA MET A 188 -10.36 -16.74 -2.53
C MET A 188 -11.90 -16.61 -2.47
N PRO A 189 -12.67 -17.52 -1.83
CA PRO A 189 -14.12 -17.35 -1.69
C PRO A 189 -14.53 -16.01 -1.06
N ASP A 190 -13.88 -15.62 0.04
CA ASP A 190 -14.15 -14.34 0.72
C ASP A 190 -13.78 -13.14 -0.16
N LEU A 191 -12.67 -13.24 -0.90
CA LEU A 191 -12.23 -12.18 -1.81
C LEU A 191 -13.17 -12.01 -3.01
N LEU A 192 -13.77 -13.11 -3.50
CA LEU A 192 -14.77 -13.08 -4.56
C LEU A 192 -16.07 -12.41 -4.12
N GLU A 193 -16.50 -12.62 -2.87
CA GLU A 193 -17.68 -11.94 -2.30
C GLU A 193 -17.42 -10.44 -2.11
N LEU A 194 -16.20 -10.10 -1.70
CA LEU A 194 -15.79 -8.72 -1.45
C LEU A 194 -15.62 -7.90 -2.75
N PHE A 195 -15.11 -8.52 -3.81
CA PHE A 195 -14.64 -7.87 -5.03
C PHE A 195 -15.59 -6.83 -5.65
N PRO A 196 -16.91 -7.06 -5.78
CA PRO A 196 -17.82 -6.09 -6.40
C PRO A 196 -17.91 -4.76 -5.64
N SER A 197 -17.75 -4.81 -4.32
CA SER A 197 -17.89 -3.68 -3.41
C SER A 197 -16.55 -3.06 -2.99
N ALA A 198 -15.44 -3.73 -3.33
CA ALA A 198 -14.11 -3.30 -2.96
C ALA A 198 -13.71 -1.99 -3.68
N PRO A 199 -12.92 -1.12 -3.04
CA PRO A 199 -12.30 0.02 -3.69
C PRO A 199 -11.34 -0.44 -4.80
N SER A 200 -11.02 0.48 -5.72
CA SER A 200 -10.25 0.16 -6.94
C SER A 200 -8.93 -0.53 -6.64
N ASP A 201 -8.14 0.01 -5.70
CA ASP A 201 -6.81 -0.51 -5.37
C ASP A 201 -6.87 -1.92 -4.78
N LEU A 202 -7.91 -2.22 -3.99
CA LEU A 202 -8.12 -3.54 -3.44
C LEU A 202 -8.56 -4.54 -4.52
N ARG A 203 -9.42 -4.13 -5.47
CA ARG A 203 -9.77 -4.97 -6.63
C ARG A 203 -8.56 -5.32 -7.47
N LEU A 204 -7.71 -4.34 -7.77
CA LEU A 204 -6.46 -4.58 -8.50
C LEU A 204 -5.54 -5.54 -7.73
N THR A 205 -5.43 -5.38 -6.41
CA THR A 205 -4.64 -6.29 -5.56
C THR A 205 -5.21 -7.71 -5.55
N ILE A 206 -6.53 -7.88 -5.52
CA ILE A 206 -7.18 -9.19 -5.62
C ILE A 206 -6.89 -9.83 -6.99
N LEU A 207 -6.97 -9.06 -8.07
CA LEU A 207 -6.64 -9.55 -9.42
C LEU A 207 -5.16 -9.93 -9.56
N ASP A 208 -4.25 -9.18 -8.94
CA ASP A 208 -2.82 -9.48 -8.93
C ASP A 208 -2.53 -10.78 -8.15
N ALA A 209 -3.26 -11.06 -7.07
CA ALA A 209 -3.12 -12.26 -6.25
C ALA A 209 -3.86 -13.50 -6.81
N ALA A 210 -4.84 -13.30 -7.69
CA ALA A 210 -5.66 -14.36 -8.27
C ALA A 210 -4.86 -15.54 -8.90
N PRO A 211 -3.74 -15.34 -9.63
CA PRO A 211 -2.97 -16.44 -10.21
C PRO A 211 -2.42 -17.44 -9.18
N VAL A 212 -2.26 -17.01 -7.93
CA VAL A 212 -1.74 -17.84 -6.84
C VAL A 212 -2.87 -18.44 -6.00
N LEU A 213 -3.90 -17.63 -5.75
CA LEU A 213 -4.97 -17.93 -4.80
C LEU A 213 -6.17 -18.66 -5.42
N ALA A 214 -6.47 -18.43 -6.70
CA ALA A 214 -7.67 -18.96 -7.35
C ALA A 214 -7.42 -20.30 -8.06
N GLU A 215 -8.45 -21.13 -8.08
CA GLU A 215 -8.60 -22.19 -9.07
C GLU A 215 -9.23 -21.66 -10.37
N PRO A 216 -9.09 -22.34 -11.53
CA PRO A 216 -9.65 -21.87 -12.80
C PRO A 216 -11.15 -21.54 -12.77
N ALA A 217 -11.95 -22.31 -12.00
CA ALA A 217 -13.38 -22.07 -11.84
C ALA A 217 -13.69 -20.80 -11.04
N GLU A 218 -12.85 -20.47 -10.06
CA GLU A 218 -12.97 -19.26 -9.25
C GLU A 218 -12.55 -18.02 -10.04
N LEU A 219 -11.50 -18.15 -10.85
CA LEU A 219 -11.12 -17.10 -11.80
C LEU A 219 -12.29 -16.78 -12.73
N GLY A 220 -12.98 -17.78 -13.28
CA GLY A 220 -14.15 -17.56 -14.12
C GLY A 220 -15.26 -16.73 -13.43
N ARG A 221 -15.46 -16.94 -12.12
CA ARG A 221 -16.38 -16.11 -11.32
C ARG A 221 -15.88 -14.68 -11.16
N LEU A 222 -14.59 -14.49 -10.94
CA LEU A 222 -13.96 -13.18 -10.84
C LEU A 222 -14.08 -12.40 -12.16
N LEU A 223 -13.78 -13.04 -13.30
CA LEU A 223 -13.82 -12.43 -14.63
C LEU A 223 -15.20 -11.88 -14.99
N ARG A 224 -16.28 -12.55 -14.58
CA ARG A 224 -17.66 -12.09 -14.80
C ARG A 224 -18.03 -10.82 -14.04
N GLN A 225 -17.24 -10.43 -13.03
CA GLN A 225 -17.50 -9.24 -12.21
C GLN A 225 -16.76 -8.00 -12.71
N ILE A 226 -15.90 -8.13 -13.73
CA ILE A 226 -15.06 -7.04 -14.23
C ILE A 226 -15.88 -6.11 -15.12
N ASP A 227 -15.83 -4.81 -14.83
CA ASP A 227 -16.30 -3.80 -15.78
C ASP A 227 -15.27 -3.67 -16.91
N GLY A 228 -15.62 -4.12 -18.10
CA GLY A 228 -14.77 -4.06 -19.28
C GLY A 228 -14.26 -2.65 -19.63
N ARG A 229 -14.88 -1.59 -19.10
CA ARG A 229 -14.41 -0.20 -19.29
C ARG A 229 -13.18 0.14 -18.43
N ARG A 230 -12.87 -0.65 -17.40
CA ARG A 230 -11.74 -0.43 -16.50
C ARG A 230 -10.50 -1.14 -17.02
N VAL A 231 -9.77 -0.44 -17.88
CA VAL A 231 -8.59 -0.98 -18.59
C VAL A 231 -7.55 -1.60 -17.65
N ASP A 232 -7.33 -1.03 -16.46
CA ASP A 232 -6.39 -1.58 -15.48
C ASP A 232 -6.84 -2.92 -14.87
N GLU A 233 -8.15 -3.07 -14.62
CA GLU A 233 -8.72 -4.33 -14.13
C GLU A 233 -8.69 -5.38 -15.23
N VAL A 234 -9.07 -5.01 -16.45
CA VAL A 234 -9.04 -5.89 -17.63
C VAL A 234 -7.62 -6.41 -17.88
N SER A 235 -6.61 -5.55 -17.81
CA SER A 235 -5.22 -5.93 -18.05
C SER A 235 -4.70 -6.95 -17.04
N ARG A 236 -5.00 -6.77 -15.74
CA ARG A 236 -4.62 -7.73 -14.69
C ARG A 236 -5.38 -9.04 -14.80
N ALA A 237 -6.66 -8.97 -15.16
CA ALA A 237 -7.49 -10.13 -15.40
C ALA A 237 -7.00 -10.97 -16.58
N LEU A 238 -6.58 -10.33 -17.68
CA LEU A 238 -5.97 -11.02 -18.82
C LEU A 238 -4.66 -11.70 -18.44
N ARG A 239 -3.84 -11.07 -17.59
CA ARG A 239 -2.64 -11.72 -17.04
C ARG A 239 -2.99 -12.94 -16.19
N ALA A 240 -3.97 -12.83 -15.30
CA ALA A 240 -4.41 -13.96 -14.48
C ALA A 240 -5.00 -15.09 -15.33
N ALA A 241 -5.81 -14.75 -16.34
CA ALA A 241 -6.34 -15.66 -17.33
C ALA A 241 -5.24 -16.41 -18.10
N ALA A 242 -4.20 -15.70 -18.53
CA ALA A 242 -3.07 -16.31 -19.24
C ALA A 242 -2.26 -17.29 -18.38
N ILE A 243 -2.23 -17.10 -17.06
CA ILE A 243 -1.51 -17.97 -16.11
C ILE A 243 -2.34 -19.19 -15.73
N LEU A 244 -3.60 -19.00 -15.33
CA LEU A 244 -4.45 -20.09 -14.83
C LEU A 244 -5.13 -20.88 -15.95
N GLY A 245 -5.38 -20.22 -17.09
CA GLY A 245 -6.10 -20.81 -18.21
C GLY A 245 -7.53 -21.23 -17.85
N GLY A 246 -8.02 -22.23 -18.57
CA GLY A 246 -9.39 -22.72 -18.45
C GLY A 246 -10.35 -22.09 -19.47
N ARG A 247 -11.56 -22.67 -19.55
CA ARG A 247 -12.57 -22.28 -20.52
C ARG A 247 -13.02 -20.82 -20.36
N ASP A 248 -13.42 -20.43 -19.15
CA ASP A 248 -13.89 -19.06 -18.87
C ASP A 248 -12.81 -18.02 -19.18
N ALA A 249 -11.54 -18.32 -18.89
CA ALA A 249 -10.40 -17.46 -19.20
C ALA A 249 -10.20 -17.29 -20.72
N ARG A 250 -10.31 -18.40 -21.48
CA ARG A 250 -10.24 -18.38 -22.95
C ARG A 250 -11.40 -17.60 -23.56
N GLU A 251 -12.62 -17.81 -23.08
CA GLU A 251 -13.81 -17.09 -23.53
C GLU A 251 -13.69 -15.58 -23.26
N PHE A 252 -13.25 -15.19 -22.05
CA PHE A 252 -13.02 -13.80 -21.68
C PHE A 252 -11.98 -13.11 -22.57
N ALA A 253 -10.81 -13.75 -22.77
CA ALA A 253 -9.76 -13.22 -23.65
C ALA A 253 -10.22 -13.13 -25.11
N GLY A 254 -10.92 -14.14 -25.62
CA GLY A 254 -11.45 -14.15 -26.98
C GLY A 254 -12.49 -13.03 -27.21
N TRP A 255 -13.42 -12.85 -26.26
CA TRP A 255 -14.42 -11.78 -26.34
C TRP A 255 -13.79 -10.39 -26.39
N LEU A 256 -12.78 -10.14 -25.55
CA LEU A 256 -12.06 -8.86 -25.53
C LEU A 256 -11.25 -8.64 -26.81
N ALA A 257 -10.57 -9.66 -27.32
CA ALA A 257 -9.78 -9.57 -28.55
C ALA A 257 -10.63 -9.17 -29.77
N LEU A 258 -11.88 -9.65 -29.83
CA LEU A 258 -12.78 -9.41 -30.96
C LEU A 258 -13.46 -8.04 -30.93
N GLY A 259 -13.74 -7.48 -29.75
CA GLY A 259 -14.71 -6.38 -29.65
C GLY A 259 -14.40 -5.28 -28.63
N HIS A 260 -13.29 -5.35 -27.89
CA HIS A 260 -12.98 -4.29 -26.93
C HIS A 260 -12.67 -2.97 -27.65
N PRO A 261 -13.19 -1.79 -27.24
CA PRO A 261 -12.98 -0.53 -27.96
C PRO A 261 -11.52 -0.06 -27.98
N ASP A 262 -10.76 -0.34 -26.92
CA ASP A 262 -9.33 -0.04 -26.82
C ASP A 262 -8.49 -1.09 -27.56
N GLU A 263 -7.71 -0.65 -28.56
CA GLU A 263 -6.80 -1.49 -29.35
C GLU A 263 -5.73 -2.18 -28.50
N ARG A 264 -5.19 -1.49 -27.48
CA ARG A 264 -4.17 -2.07 -26.61
C ARG A 264 -4.73 -3.27 -25.85
N VAL A 265 -5.97 -3.14 -25.35
CA VAL A 265 -6.66 -4.24 -24.69
C VAL A 265 -6.95 -5.38 -25.66
N ARG A 266 -7.37 -5.10 -26.91
CA ARG A 266 -7.58 -6.14 -27.93
C ARG A 266 -6.30 -6.95 -28.17
N GLN A 267 -5.15 -6.28 -28.33
CA GLN A 267 -3.87 -6.96 -28.56
C GLN A 267 -3.43 -7.79 -27.35
N THR A 268 -3.50 -7.23 -26.14
CA THR A 268 -3.18 -7.98 -24.91
C THR A 268 -4.11 -9.18 -24.72
N ALA A 269 -5.39 -9.04 -25.08
CA ALA A 269 -6.35 -10.13 -25.01
C ALA A 269 -6.05 -11.23 -26.03
N LEU A 270 -5.62 -10.87 -27.25
CA LEU A 270 -5.21 -11.82 -28.28
C LEU A 270 -3.93 -12.59 -27.87
N GLU A 271 -2.96 -11.90 -27.26
CA GLU A 271 -1.76 -12.51 -26.68
C GLU A 271 -2.12 -13.51 -25.59
N ALA A 272 -2.96 -13.11 -24.63
CA ALA A 272 -3.45 -14.00 -23.56
C ALA A 272 -4.21 -15.21 -24.13
N TYR A 273 -5.08 -15.01 -25.11
CA TYR A 273 -5.82 -16.08 -25.77
C TYR A 273 -4.90 -17.13 -26.39
N ARG A 274 -3.87 -16.69 -27.12
CA ARG A 274 -2.86 -17.57 -27.71
C ARG A 274 -2.08 -18.33 -26.64
N GLN A 275 -1.63 -17.64 -25.60
CA GLN A 275 -0.91 -18.27 -24.48
C GLN A 275 -1.74 -19.36 -23.80
N ILE A 276 -3.04 -19.12 -23.58
CA ILE A 276 -3.97 -20.12 -23.00
C ILE A 276 -4.13 -21.31 -23.94
N ALA A 277 -4.23 -21.08 -25.25
CA ALA A 277 -4.35 -22.14 -26.24
C ALA A 277 -3.08 -23.01 -26.32
N GLU A 278 -1.91 -22.40 -26.27
CA GLU A 278 -0.61 -23.09 -26.26
C GLU A 278 -0.36 -23.89 -24.98
N SER A 279 -0.88 -23.40 -23.84
CA SER A 279 -0.71 -24.04 -22.54
C SER A 279 -1.74 -25.13 -22.24
N ALA A 280 -2.74 -25.32 -23.10
CA ALA A 280 -3.79 -26.31 -22.90
C ALA A 280 -3.27 -27.75 -23.14
N PRO A 281 -3.62 -28.72 -22.27
CA PRO A 281 -3.27 -30.12 -22.52
C PRO A 281 -3.93 -30.61 -23.81
N ALA A 282 -3.21 -31.44 -24.58
CA ALA A 282 -3.54 -31.86 -25.95
C ALA A 282 -4.88 -32.63 -26.14
N GLY A 283 -5.74 -32.71 -25.12
CA GLY A 283 -7.05 -33.37 -25.15
C GLY A 283 -8.26 -32.42 -25.14
N ASP A 284 -8.07 -31.12 -24.96
CA ASP A 284 -9.17 -30.13 -24.88
C ASP A 284 -9.47 -29.49 -26.25
N GLY A 285 -9.35 -30.30 -27.28
CA GLY A 285 -9.67 -29.97 -28.66
C GLY A 285 -11.15 -30.15 -28.93
N ASP A 286 -11.99 -29.29 -28.36
CA ASP A 286 -13.31 -29.09 -28.95
C ASP A 286 -13.82 -27.64 -28.83
N ALA A 287 -14.22 -27.14 -29.99
CA ALA A 287 -15.09 -26.00 -30.25
C ALA A 287 -14.79 -24.65 -29.58
N LEU A 288 -13.81 -23.93 -30.14
CA LEU A 288 -14.01 -22.58 -30.69
C LEU A 288 -12.81 -22.27 -31.61
N GLN A 289 -12.89 -22.77 -32.85
CA GLN A 289 -12.12 -22.20 -33.96
C GLN A 289 -12.65 -20.78 -34.19
N ILE A 290 -12.29 -19.84 -33.32
CA ILE A 290 -12.39 -18.42 -33.65
C ILE A 290 -11.49 -18.24 -34.86
N GLY A 291 -12.10 -17.88 -35.99
CA GLY A 291 -11.44 -17.69 -37.26
C GLY A 291 -10.29 -16.69 -37.13
N LEU A 292 -9.08 -17.21 -36.94
CA LEU A 292 -7.82 -16.48 -37.06
C LEU A 292 -7.65 -15.79 -38.43
N ALA A 293 -8.57 -16.04 -39.37
CA ALA A 293 -8.64 -15.40 -40.67
C ALA A 293 -9.21 -13.97 -40.63
N ASP A 294 -9.96 -13.57 -39.60
CA ASP A 294 -10.65 -12.27 -39.54
C ASP A 294 -9.93 -11.22 -38.67
N ILE A 295 -8.80 -11.56 -38.06
CA ILE A 295 -7.96 -10.63 -37.31
C ILE A 295 -6.73 -10.28 -38.15
N ARG A 296 -6.91 -9.36 -39.11
CA ARG A 296 -5.83 -8.66 -39.82
C ARG A 296 -6.05 -7.16 -39.75
#